data_AF-A0A516P4G9-F1
#
_entry.id   AF-A0A516P4G9-F1
#
_cell.length_a   1.000
_cell.length_b   1.000
_cell.length_c   1.000
_cell.angle_alpha   90.00
_cell.angle_beta   90.00
_cell.angle_gamma   90.00
#
_symmetry.space_group_name_H-M   'P 1'
#
loop_
_entity.id
_entity.type
_entity.pdbx_description
1 polymer ?
#
loop_
_entity_poly.entity_id
_entity_poly.type
_entity_poly.pdbx_seq_one_letter_code
_entity_poly.pdbx_strand_id
1 'polypeptide(L)' 'MKNADKPINPMSASFAGADNELKIEYQNDNFSQQMGGLTKREYFAGLAMQGLINNVNSPTFIAQKAVELADKLLQKLEYK' A
#
# COMPACT_ATOMS: atom_id res chain seq x y z
N MET A 1 2.27 14.91 -4.60
CA MET A 1 1.92 13.48 -4.59
C MET A 1 1.43 13.04 -5.97
N LYS A 2 2.34 12.90 -6.95
CA LYS A 2 1.94 12.43 -8.31
C LYS A 2 1.95 10.90 -8.43
N ASN A 3 2.51 10.20 -7.43
CA ASN A 3 2.75 8.75 -7.52
C ASN A 3 2.51 7.99 -6.21
N ALA A 4 1.90 8.59 -5.18
CA ALA A 4 1.75 7.95 -3.88
C ALA A 4 0.78 6.76 -3.91
N ASP A 5 -0.24 6.84 -4.76
CA ASP A 5 -1.27 5.81 -4.96
C ASP A 5 -0.80 4.67 -5.88
N LYS A 6 0.45 4.73 -6.37
CA LYS A 6 1.02 3.64 -7.16
C LYS A 6 1.56 2.55 -6.24
N PRO A 7 1.35 1.26 -6.57
CA PRO A 7 1.91 0.16 -5.80
C PRO A 7 3.44 0.22 -5.79
N ILE A 8 4.05 -0.16 -4.66
CA ILE A 8 5.52 -0.25 -4.54
C ILE A 8 6.10 -1.34 -5.45
N ASN A 9 5.35 -2.41 -5.63
CA ASN A 9 5.68 -3.48 -6.54
C ASN A 9 4.41 -3.93 -7.26
N PRO A 10 4.09 -3.38 -8.45
CA PRO A 10 2.96 -3.88 -9.22
C PRO A 10 3.27 -5.32 -9.64
N MET A 11 2.59 -6.30 -9.04
CA MET A 11 2.62 -7.66 -9.56
C MET A 11 1.92 -7.64 -10.92
N SER A 12 2.68 -7.78 -12.00
CA SER A 12 2.13 -8.16 -13.29
C SER A 12 1.71 -9.62 -13.19
N ALA A 13 0.40 -9.88 -13.06
CA ALA A 13 -0.09 -11.24 -13.19
C ALA A 13 0.05 -11.68 -14.64
N SER A 14 1.09 -12.45 -14.95
CA SER A 14 1.02 -13.39 -16.07
C SER A 14 0.14 -14.54 -15.60
N PHE A 15 -1.15 -14.50 -15.93
CA PHE A 15 -2.09 -15.58 -15.66
C PHE A 15 -1.69 -16.82 -16.49
N ALA A 16 -0.81 -17.64 -15.92
CA ALA A 16 -0.50 -18.97 -16.42
C ALA A 16 -0.61 -19.95 -15.25
N GLY A 17 -1.76 -20.64 -15.13
CA GLY A 17 -1.92 -21.78 -14.23
C GLY A 17 -3.03 -21.63 -13.17
N ALA A 18 -4.20 -22.18 -13.52
CA ALA A 18 -4.97 -23.19 -12.80
C ALA A 18 -5.21 -23.17 -11.26
N ASP A 19 -5.02 -22.10 -10.49
CA ASP A 19 -5.21 -22.22 -9.02
C ASP A 19 -6.04 -21.04 -8.48
N ASN A 20 -7.33 -21.30 -8.22
CA ASN A 20 -8.41 -20.34 -8.38
C ASN A 20 -9.00 -19.77 -7.07
N GLU A 21 -8.17 -19.34 -6.11
CA GLU A 21 -8.68 -18.72 -4.86
C GLU A 21 -8.76 -17.17 -4.92
N LEU A 22 -8.10 -16.54 -5.89
CA LEU A 22 -8.07 -15.07 -6.05
C LEU A 22 -9.02 -14.52 -7.15
N LYS A 23 -9.75 -15.38 -7.88
CA LYS A 23 -10.54 -14.95 -9.05
C LYS A 23 -11.88 -14.28 -8.73
N ILE A 24 -12.41 -14.40 -7.51
CA ILE A 24 -13.82 -14.09 -7.27
C ILE A 24 -14.08 -12.58 -7.10
N GLU A 25 -13.10 -11.77 -6.72
CA GLU A 25 -13.36 -10.37 -6.35
C GLU A 25 -13.18 -9.33 -7.48
N TYR A 26 -12.59 -9.69 -8.63
CA TYR A 26 -12.11 -8.69 -9.61
C TYR A 26 -12.40 -9.03 -11.07
N GLN A 27 -13.55 -9.60 -11.38
CA GLN A 27 -14.04 -9.66 -12.77
C GLN A 27 -14.94 -8.44 -13.07
N ASN A 28 -14.31 -7.35 -13.52
CA ASN A 28 -14.98 -6.33 -14.32
C ASN A 28 -14.14 -6.05 -15.58
N ASP A 29 -14.78 -6.20 -16.73
CA ASP A 29 -14.23 -6.66 -18.02
C ASP A 29 -13.26 -5.73 -18.79
N ASN A 30 -12.60 -4.72 -18.19
CA ASN A 30 -11.76 -3.80 -19.00
C ASN A 30 -10.50 -3.23 -18.31
N PHE A 31 -10.07 -3.77 -17.17
CA PHE A 31 -8.83 -3.29 -16.54
C PHE A 31 -7.70 -4.29 -16.71
N SER A 32 -6.68 -3.88 -17.46
CA SER A 32 -5.34 -4.46 -17.42
C SER A 32 -4.96 -4.76 -15.96
N GLN A 33 -4.84 -6.05 -15.65
CA GLN A 33 -4.73 -6.63 -14.33
C GLN A 33 -3.42 -6.22 -13.63
N GLN A 34 -3.40 -5.04 -13.01
CA GLN A 34 -2.48 -4.77 -11.91
C GLN A 34 -3.07 -5.47 -10.67
N MET A 35 -2.52 -6.63 -10.32
CA MET A 35 -2.81 -7.26 -9.04
C MET A 35 -2.47 -6.27 -7.91
N GLY A 36 -3.44 -6.04 -7.04
CA GLY A 36 -3.37 -5.11 -5.92
C GLY A 36 -2.15 -5.36 -5.04
N GLY A 37 -1.27 -4.37 -4.97
CA GLY A 37 -0.19 -4.28 -4.01
C GLY A 37 -0.33 -3.01 -3.19
N LEU A 38 0.30 -2.97 -2.01
CA LEU A 38 0.28 -1.77 -1.17
C LEU A 38 0.82 -0.57 -1.96
N THR A 39 0.05 0.51 -1.94
CA THR A 39 0.52 1.82 -2.40
C THR A 39 1.75 2.24 -1.60
N LYS A 40 2.56 3.14 -2.15
CA LYS A 40 3.71 3.69 -1.42
C LYS A 40 3.33 4.26 -0.06
N ARG A 41 2.17 4.91 0.00
CA ARG A 41 1.64 5.47 1.25
C ARG A 41 1.29 4.38 2.26
N GLU A 42 0.56 3.34 1.84
CA GLU A 42 0.16 2.24 2.72
C GLU A 42 1.36 1.46 3.24
N TYR A 43 2.35 1.18 2.39
CA TYR A 43 3.55 0.49 2.81
C TYR A 43 4.34 1.28 3.86
N PHE A 44 4.59 2.57 3.62
CA PHE A 44 5.30 3.41 4.60
C PHE A 44 4.50 3.63 5.88
N ALA A 45 3.17 3.73 5.78
CA ALA A 45 2.30 3.78 6.96
C ALA A 45 2.39 2.48 7.76
N GLY A 46 2.41 1.31 7.12
CA GLY A 46 2.61 0.02 7.77
C GLY A 46 3.94 -0.06 8.53
N LEU A 47 5.04 0.40 7.91
CA LEU A 47 6.36 0.45 8.56
C LEU A 47 6.36 1.40 9.77
N ALA A 48 5.76 2.60 9.63
CA ALA A 48 5.65 3.54 10.74
C ALA A 48 4.80 2.99 11.89
N MET A 49 3.70 2.31 11.56
CA MET A 49 2.80 1.67 12.53
C MET A 49 3.52 0.61 13.37
N GLN A 50 4.35 -0.24 12.75
CA GLN A 50 5.15 -1.26 13.46
C GLN A 50 6.07 -0.65 14.52
N GLY A 51 6.66 0.52 14.24
CA GLY A 51 7.49 1.24 15.21
C GLY A 51 6.70 1.89 16.36
N LEU A 52 5.46 2.33 16.10
CA LEU A 52 4.62 3.05 17.05
C LEU A 52 3.90 2.13 18.05
N ILE A 53 3.47 0.94 17.61
CA ILE A 53 2.72 -0.01 18.43
C ILE A 53 3.47 -0.40 19.70
N ASN A 54 4.81 -0.47 19.64
CA ASN A 54 5.64 -0.86 20.78
C ASN A 54 5.65 0.17 21.93
N ASN A 55 5.19 1.41 21.70
CA ASN A 55 5.34 2.51 22.65
C ASN A 55 4.01 3.19 23.03
N VAL A 56 2.93 2.95 22.29
CA VAL A 56 1.66 3.69 22.46
C VAL A 56 0.49 2.72 22.38
N ASN A 57 -0.35 2.68 23.42
CA ASN A 57 -1.58 1.87 23.41
C ASN A 57 -2.80 2.73 23.05
N SER A 58 -2.80 3.32 21.85
CA SER A 58 -3.91 4.09 21.31
C SER A 58 -4.01 3.85 19.80
N PRO A 59 -4.87 2.92 19.35
CA PRO A 59 -4.96 2.54 17.94
C PRO A 59 -5.24 3.71 17.00
N THR A 60 -6.13 4.63 17.40
CA THR A 60 -6.48 5.82 16.62
C THR A 60 -5.29 6.76 16.45
N PHE A 61 -4.53 6.99 17.52
CA PHE A 61 -3.32 7.82 17.47
C PHE A 61 -2.25 7.17 16.59
N ILE A 62 -2.02 5.86 16.74
CA ILE A 62 -1.06 5.10 15.94
C ILE A 62 -1.40 5.21 14.46
N ALA A 63 -2.65 4.96 14.08
CA ALA A 63 -3.10 5.04 12.69
C ALA A 63 -2.87 6.44 12.11
N GLN A 64 -3.27 7.49 12.84
CA GLN A 64 -3.08 8.87 12.41
C GLN A 64 -1.60 9.23 12.23
N LYS A 65 -0.75 8.85 13.19
CA LYS A 65 0.68 9.17 13.14
C LYS A 65 1.43 8.38 12.08
N ALA A 66 1.08 7.13 11.88
CA ALA A 66 1.64 6.30 10.82
C ALA A 66 1.42 6.92 9.44
N VAL A 67 0.19 7.38 9.18
CA VAL A 67 -0.17 8.08 7.95
C VAL A 67 0.58 9.40 7.81
N GLU A 68 0.62 10.23 8.86
CA GLU A 68 1.34 11.50 8.86
C GLU A 68 2.84 11.34 8.54
N LEU A 69 3.47 10.29 9.09
CA LEU A 69 4.88 9.97 8.83
C LEU A 69 5.11 9.53 7.39
N ALA A 70 4.23 8.69 6.84
CA ALA A 70 4.28 8.27 5.45
C ALA A 70 4.17 9.47 4.49
N ASP A 71 3.23 10.38 4.75
CA ASP A 71 3.02 11.57 3.93
C ASP A 71 4.24 12.51 3.96
N LYS A 72 4.82 12.75 5.15
CA LYS A 72 6.05 13.56 5.29
C LYS A 72 7.26 12.95 4.59
N LEU A 73 7.41 11.62 4.67
CA LEU A 73 8.50 10.92 3.99
C LEU A 73 8.36 11.04 2.47
N LEU A 74 7.16 10.79 1.94
CA LEU A 74 6.89 10.90 0.51
C LEU A 74 7.13 12.31 -0.01
N GLN A 75 6.72 13.33 0.73
CA GLN A 75 7.03 14.72 0.39
C GLN A 75 8.55 14.92 0.26
N LYS A 76 9.34 14.53 1.28
CA LYS A 76 10.80 14.68 1.23
C LYS A 76 11.46 13.93 0.07
N LEU A 77 10.90 12.80 -0.34
CA LEU A 77 11.41 12.01 -1.46
C LEU A 77 11.00 12.58 -2.83
N GLU A 78 9.87 13.28 -2.95
CA GLU A 78 9.47 13.96 -4.19
C GLU A 78 10.29 15.24 -4.48
N TYR A 79 10.90 15.85 -3.45
CA TYR A 79 11.75 17.04 -3.59
C TYR A 79 13.26 16.75 -3.77
N LYS A 80 13.64 15.48 -3.97
CA LYS A 80 15.00 15.06 -4.33
C LYS A 80 15.11 14.84 -5.84
#